data_AF-A0A800AC62-F1
#
_entry.id   AF-A0A800AC62-F1
#
_cell.length_a   1.000
_cell.length_b   1.000
_cell.length_c   1.000
_cell.angle_alpha   90.00
_cell.angle_beta   90.00
_cell.angle_gamma   90.00
#
_symmetry.space_group_name_H-M   'P 1'
#
loop_
_entity.id
_entity.type
_entity.pdbx_description
1 polymer ?
#
loop_
_entity_poly.entity_id
_entity_poly.type
_entity_poly.pdbx_seq_one_letter_code
_entity_poly.pdbx_strand_id
1 'polypeptide(L)'
;MFISRIFALPYLASRLWSSMYVNAISLWFIISLLSIIGCGISNDKLIEQYNDFAIRSAQANLWNEAILRWQRIIEIDPKNAKAHNNLGVAYEAMERFDEALAEYEKAIELDPSNEVYRRNFFKCKKNKGRSWDMEGKAEENEDF
;
A
#
# COMPACT_ATOMS: atom_id res chain seq x y z
N MET A 1 -61.74 -48.81 10.18
CA MET A 1 -60.71 -47.94 10.78
C MET A 1 -59.53 -47.90 9.80
N PHE A 2 -58.97 -46.72 9.51
CA PHE A 2 -57.76 -46.46 8.70
C PHE A 2 -57.85 -46.43 7.15
N ILE A 3 -58.40 -45.34 6.59
CA ILE A 3 -58.01 -44.86 5.23
C ILE A 3 -57.88 -43.32 5.24
N SER A 4 -56.97 -42.76 6.06
CA SER A 4 -56.79 -41.29 6.12
C SER A 4 -55.33 -40.82 6.21
N ARG A 5 -54.36 -41.60 5.74
CA ARG A 5 -52.92 -41.26 5.87
C ARG A 5 -52.08 -41.41 4.61
N ILE A 6 -52.60 -41.03 3.43
CA ILE A 6 -51.77 -41.02 2.19
C ILE A 6 -51.71 -39.63 1.50
N PHE A 7 -52.57 -38.66 1.85
CA PHE A 7 -52.63 -37.36 1.15
C PHE A 7 -51.83 -36.20 1.77
N ALA A 8 -50.95 -36.43 2.75
CA ALA A 8 -50.20 -35.35 3.42
C ALA A 8 -48.81 -35.05 2.80
N LEU A 9 -48.31 -35.93 1.93
CA LEU A 9 -46.94 -35.85 1.38
C LEU A 9 -46.71 -34.73 0.33
N PRO A 10 -47.66 -34.37 -0.57
CA PRO A 10 -47.36 -33.36 -1.60
C PRO A 10 -47.35 -31.92 -1.07
N TYR A 11 -48.10 -31.62 0.00
CA TYR A 11 -48.18 -30.26 0.57
C TYR A 11 -46.95 -29.89 1.41
N LEU A 12 -46.36 -30.85 2.12
CA LEU A 12 -45.12 -30.62 2.88
C LEU A 12 -43.93 -30.41 1.94
N ALA A 13 -43.86 -31.17 0.85
CA ALA A 13 -42.78 -31.09 -0.13
C ALA A 13 -42.74 -29.73 -0.86
N SER A 14 -43.90 -29.17 -1.24
CA SER A 14 -43.97 -27.86 -1.91
C SER A 14 -43.57 -26.71 -0.99
N ARG A 15 -43.89 -26.80 0.31
CA ARG A 15 -43.50 -25.80 1.33
C ARG A 15 -41.99 -25.84 1.61
N LEU A 16 -41.41 -27.04 1.62
CA LEU A 16 -39.96 -27.22 1.74
C LEU A 16 -39.22 -26.72 0.48
N TRP A 17 -39.73 -27.00 -0.71
CA TRP A 17 -39.16 -26.49 -1.97
C TRP A 17 -39.20 -24.95 -2.06
N SER A 18 -40.32 -24.34 -1.70
CA SER A 18 -40.46 -22.88 -1.66
C SER A 18 -39.50 -22.24 -0.65
N SER A 19 -39.37 -22.82 0.54
CA SER A 19 -38.43 -22.34 1.56
C SER A 19 -36.96 -22.49 1.11
N MET A 20 -36.60 -23.62 0.51
CA MET A 20 -35.25 -23.84 -0.03
C MET A 20 -34.94 -22.86 -1.17
N TYR A 21 -35.91 -22.60 -2.04
CA TYR A 21 -35.77 -21.68 -3.17
C TYR A 21 -35.59 -20.22 -2.73
N VAL A 22 -36.39 -19.75 -1.76
CA VAL A 22 -36.26 -18.40 -1.18
C VAL A 22 -34.90 -18.23 -0.48
N ASN A 23 -34.41 -19.27 0.21
CA ASN A 23 -33.10 -19.26 0.85
C ASN A 23 -31.93 -19.21 -0.16
N ALA A 24 -32.08 -19.87 -1.32
CA ALA A 24 -31.07 -19.83 -2.37
C ALA A 24 -30.98 -18.44 -3.03
N ILE A 25 -32.12 -17.80 -3.27
CA ILE A 25 -32.17 -16.43 -3.81
C ILE A 25 -31.57 -15.44 -2.81
N SER A 26 -31.93 -15.52 -1.52
CA SER A 26 -31.38 -14.62 -0.50
C SER A 26 -29.86 -14.77 -0.35
N LEU A 27 -29.34 -16.00 -0.38
CA LEU A 27 -27.89 -16.26 -0.38
C LEU A 27 -27.21 -15.71 -1.64
N TRP A 28 -27.83 -15.85 -2.81
CA TRP A 28 -27.31 -15.28 -4.06
C TRP A 28 -27.25 -13.75 -4.02
N PHE A 29 -28.28 -13.09 -3.50
CA PHE A 29 -28.28 -11.64 -3.27
C PHE A 29 -27.18 -11.22 -2.28
N ILE A 30 -26.98 -11.96 -1.20
CA ILE A 30 -25.93 -11.68 -0.21
C ILE A 30 -24.53 -11.85 -0.83
N ILE A 31 -24.29 -12.92 -1.60
CA ILE A 31 -23.01 -13.16 -2.30
C ILE A 31 -22.75 -12.06 -3.34
N SER A 32 -23.78 -11.65 -4.09
CA SER A 32 -23.70 -10.53 -5.02
C SER A 32 -23.40 -9.21 -4.29
N LEU A 33 -24.03 -8.97 -3.13
CA LEU A 33 -23.77 -7.78 -2.32
C LEU A 33 -22.35 -7.77 -1.76
N LEU A 34 -21.86 -8.91 -1.26
CA LEU A 34 -20.51 -9.06 -0.72
C LEU A 34 -19.44 -8.84 -1.80
N SER A 35 -19.70 -9.28 -3.03
CA SER A 35 -18.82 -9.05 -4.18
C SER A 35 -18.75 -7.57 -4.57
N ILE A 36 -19.86 -6.83 -4.42
CA ILE A 36 -19.92 -5.39 -4.68
C ILE A 36 -19.21 -4.60 -3.57
N ILE A 37 -19.38 -4.99 -2.30
CA ILE A 37 -18.74 -4.34 -1.15
C ILE A 37 -17.22 -4.50 -1.17
N GLY A 38 -16.71 -5.64 -1.66
CA GLY A 38 -15.27 -5.89 -1.79
C GLY A 38 -14.55 -5.08 -2.89
N CYS A 39 -15.28 -4.38 -3.77
CA CYS A 39 -14.75 -3.79 -5.00
C CYS A 39 -14.48 -2.26 -4.94
N GLY A 40 -14.68 -1.61 -3.78
CA GLY A 40 -14.90 -0.15 -3.74
C GLY A 40 -13.69 0.78 -3.72
N ILE A 41 -12.45 0.30 -3.52
CA ILE A 41 -11.27 1.17 -3.48
C ILE A 41 -10.25 0.61 -4.47
N SER A 42 -10.05 1.31 -5.60
CA SER A 42 -8.93 1.00 -6.48
C SER A 42 -7.62 1.23 -5.73
N ASN A 43 -6.64 0.33 -5.92
CA ASN A 43 -5.32 0.45 -5.29
C ASN A 43 -4.69 1.83 -5.56
N ASP A 44 -4.94 2.41 -6.73
CA ASP A 44 -4.47 3.75 -7.10
C ASP A 44 -4.98 4.84 -6.15
N LYS A 45 -6.27 4.79 -5.78
CA LYS A 45 -6.87 5.76 -4.85
C LYS A 45 -6.34 5.57 -3.43
N LEU A 46 -6.05 4.33 -3.05
CA LEU A 46 -5.44 4.01 -1.76
C LEU A 46 -4.00 4.54 -1.68
N ILE A 47 -3.22 4.36 -2.76
CA ILE A 47 -1.86 4.90 -2.89
C ILE A 47 -1.88 6.43 -2.78
N GLU A 48 -2.80 7.09 -3.50
CA GLU A 48 -2.98 8.55 -3.43
C GLU A 48 -3.28 9.02 -2.01
N GLN A 49 -4.22 8.35 -1.32
CA GLN A 49 -4.57 8.67 0.06
C GLN A 49 -3.38 8.53 1.02
N TYR A 50 -2.59 7.46 0.88
CA TYR A 50 -1.39 7.29 1.70
C TYR A 50 -0.32 8.33 1.37
N ASN A 51 -0.15 8.70 0.10
CA ASN A 51 0.82 9.70 -0.30
C ASN A 51 0.45 11.09 0.26
N ASP A 52 -0.83 11.47 0.18
CA ASP A 52 -1.33 12.72 0.76
C ASP A 52 -1.10 12.79 2.27
N PHE A 53 -1.38 11.69 2.98
CA PHE A 53 -1.09 11.61 4.41
C PHE A 53 0.41 11.74 4.67
N ALA A 54 1.25 11.01 3.93
CA ALA A 54 2.70 11.03 4.12
C ALA A 54 3.29 12.43 3.92
N ILE A 55 2.84 13.16 2.90
CA ILE A 55 3.27 14.54 2.63
C ILE A 55 2.87 15.47 3.78
N ARG A 56 1.64 15.36 4.29
CA ARG A 56 1.18 16.16 5.44
C ARG A 56 1.98 15.84 6.70
N SER A 57 2.25 14.57 6.98
CA SER A 57 3.08 14.15 8.11
C SER A 57 4.52 14.67 7.98
N ALA A 58 5.10 14.63 6.77
CA ALA A 58 6.41 15.19 6.50
C ALA A 58 6.45 16.71 6.73
N GLN A 59 5.42 17.44 6.31
CA GLN A 59 5.29 18.88 6.60
C GLN A 59 5.17 19.19 8.09
N ALA A 60 4.58 18.26 8.86
CA ALA A 60 4.49 18.34 10.31
C ALA A 60 5.77 17.87 11.05
N ASN A 61 6.86 17.56 10.32
CA ASN A 61 8.09 16.96 10.84
C ASN A 61 7.88 15.59 11.54
N LEU A 62 6.78 14.89 11.25
CA LEU A 62 6.47 13.55 11.75
C LEU A 62 7.06 12.50 10.78
N TRP A 63 8.40 12.49 10.66
CA TRP A 63 9.11 11.67 9.68
C TRP A 63 8.84 10.17 9.81
N ASN A 64 8.74 9.66 11.04
CA ASN A 64 8.42 8.24 11.29
C ASN A 64 7.04 7.85 10.74
N GLU A 65 6.04 8.72 10.86
CA GLU A 65 4.70 8.44 10.32
C GLU A 65 4.69 8.50 8.79
N ALA A 66 5.43 9.45 8.21
CA ALA A 66 5.57 9.58 6.77
C ALA A 66 6.24 8.33 6.17
N ILE A 67 7.32 7.84 6.79
CA ILE A 67 8.01 6.58 6.42
C ILE A 67 7.01 5.42 6.42
N LEU A 68 6.24 5.25 7.49
CA LEU A 68 5.26 4.16 7.59
C LEU A 68 4.24 4.20 6.44
N ARG A 69 3.80 5.40 6.01
CA ARG A 69 2.87 5.51 4.87
C ARG A 69 3.53 5.20 3.54
N TRP A 70 4.73 5.70 3.28
CA TRP A 70 5.45 5.36 2.06
C TRP A 70 5.81 3.87 1.98
N GLN A 71 6.10 3.21 3.11
CA GLN A 71 6.25 1.75 3.16
C GLN A 71 4.96 1.02 2.77
N ARG A 72 3.78 1.48 3.23
CA ARG A 72 2.50 0.91 2.79
C ARG A 72 2.25 1.07 1.29
N ILE A 73 2.68 2.20 0.70
CA ILE A 73 2.59 2.36 -0.75
C ILE A 73 3.46 1.33 -1.46
N ILE A 74 4.68 1.09 -0.97
CA ILE A 74 5.60 0.08 -1.54
C ILE A 74 5.05 -1.35 -1.36
N GLU A 75 4.36 -1.65 -0.26
CA GLU A 75 3.68 -2.95 -0.08
C GLU A 75 2.56 -3.18 -1.10
N ILE A 76 1.85 -2.11 -1.51
CA ILE A 76 0.76 -2.18 -2.50
C ILE A 76 1.30 -2.20 -3.92
N ASP A 77 2.26 -1.31 -4.21
CA ASP A 77 2.96 -1.20 -5.48
C ASP A 77 4.48 -1.13 -5.25
N PRO A 78 5.16 -2.29 -5.30
CA PRO A 78 6.61 -2.36 -5.14
C PRO A 78 7.41 -1.67 -6.25
N LYS A 79 6.76 -1.28 -7.36
CA LYS A 79 7.41 -0.59 -8.49
C LYS A 79 7.20 0.92 -8.44
N ASN A 80 6.66 1.44 -7.34
CA ASN A 80 6.42 2.86 -7.19
C ASN A 80 7.72 3.64 -6.90
N ALA A 81 8.42 4.06 -7.95
CA ALA A 81 9.67 4.82 -7.86
C ALA A 81 9.54 6.12 -7.03
N LYS A 82 8.37 6.77 -7.09
CA LYS A 82 8.10 8.00 -6.30
C LYS A 82 8.07 7.71 -4.80
N ALA A 83 7.48 6.59 -4.39
CA ALA A 83 7.43 6.20 -2.98
C ALA A 83 8.83 5.93 -2.43
N HIS A 84 9.66 5.19 -3.16
CA HIS A 84 11.08 4.97 -2.82
C HIS A 84 11.86 6.28 -2.67
N ASN A 85 11.72 7.21 -3.63
CA ASN A 85 12.38 8.51 -3.54
C ASN A 85 11.90 9.31 -2.32
N ASN A 86 10.59 9.35 -2.04
CA ASN A 86 10.07 10.12 -0.92
C ASN A 86 10.49 9.53 0.44
N LEU A 87 10.59 8.20 0.52
CA LEU A 87 11.11 7.50 1.68
C LEU A 87 12.60 7.80 1.89
N GLY A 88 13.37 7.93 0.81
CA GLY A 88 14.75 8.44 0.85
C GLY A 88 14.85 9.86 1.42
N VAL A 89 13.95 10.77 1.03
CA VAL A 89 13.89 12.14 1.60
C VAL A 89 13.58 12.10 3.09
N ALA A 90 12.68 11.22 3.51
CA ALA A 90 12.30 11.05 4.90
C ALA A 90 13.49 10.61 5.78
N TYR A 91 14.25 9.63 5.28
CA TYR A 91 15.44 9.15 5.98
C TYR A 91 16.56 10.19 5.99
N GLU A 92 16.75 10.94 4.91
CA GLU A 92 17.71 12.06 4.85
C GLU A 92 17.37 13.12 5.91
N ALA A 93 16.10 13.45 6.09
CA ALA A 93 15.64 14.40 7.11
C ALA A 93 15.87 13.91 8.56
N MET A 94 16.05 12.59 8.73
CA MET A 94 16.41 11.97 10.01
C MET A 94 17.90 11.66 10.12
N GLU A 95 18.75 12.16 9.21
CA GLU A 95 20.19 11.90 9.14
C GLU A 95 20.56 10.41 8.94
N ARG A 96 19.59 9.59 8.51
CA ARG A 96 19.75 8.16 8.21
C ARG A 96 20.20 7.99 6.77
N PHE A 97 21.39 8.51 6.46
CA PHE A 97 21.86 8.64 5.07
C PHE A 97 22.04 7.31 4.34
N ASP A 98 22.44 6.24 5.02
CA ASP A 98 22.60 4.91 4.40
C ASP A 98 21.28 4.35 3.87
N GLU A 99 20.22 4.45 4.68
CA GLU A 99 18.89 4.01 4.30
C GLU A 99 18.29 4.92 3.22
N ALA A 100 18.58 6.22 3.29
CA ALA A 100 18.18 7.16 2.24
C ALA A 100 18.79 6.80 0.88
N LEU A 101 20.10 6.52 0.84
CA LEU A 101 20.81 6.17 -0.40
C LEU A 101 20.27 4.87 -1.01
N ALA A 102 20.05 3.83 -0.20
CA ALA A 102 19.50 2.56 -0.67
C ALA A 102 18.11 2.72 -1.33
N GLU A 103 17.28 3.63 -0.81
CA GLU A 103 15.93 3.87 -1.33
C GLU A 103 15.95 4.78 -2.56
N TYR A 104 16.87 5.74 -2.62
CA TYR A 104 17.11 6.50 -3.85
C TYR A 104 17.67 5.62 -4.98
N GLU A 105 18.53 4.65 -4.68
CA GLU A 105 19.04 3.67 -5.67
C GLU A 105 17.88 2.88 -6.28
N LYS A 106 16.97 2.33 -5.45
CA LYS A 106 15.77 1.65 -5.94
C LYS A 106 14.90 2.55 -6.83
N ALA A 107 14.73 3.83 -6.47
CA ALA A 107 13.98 4.77 -7.28
C ALA A 107 14.64 4.99 -8.67
N ILE A 108 15.97 5.07 -8.73
CA ILE A 108 16.74 5.19 -9.97
C ILE A 108 16.68 3.89 -10.79
N GLU A 109 16.71 2.73 -10.16
CA GLU A 109 16.55 1.44 -10.85
C GLU A 109 15.17 1.29 -11.50
N LEU A 110 14.12 1.74 -10.81
CA LEU A 110 12.74 1.67 -11.29
C LEU A 110 12.44 2.70 -12.40
N ASP A 111 13.01 3.91 -12.30
CA ASP A 111 12.90 4.93 -13.34
C ASP A 111 14.27 5.64 -13.57
N PRO A 112 15.13 5.04 -14.41
CA PRO A 112 16.44 5.59 -14.72
C PRO A 112 16.39 6.89 -15.52
N SER A 113 15.25 7.24 -16.10
CA SER A 113 15.12 8.48 -16.90
C SER A 113 14.95 9.71 -16.01
N ASN A 114 14.52 9.51 -14.77
CA ASN A 114 14.16 10.60 -13.88
C ASN A 114 15.38 11.25 -13.22
N GLU A 115 15.73 12.43 -13.71
CA GLU A 115 16.85 13.21 -13.18
C GLU A 115 16.65 13.65 -11.72
N VAL A 116 15.40 13.75 -11.24
CA VAL A 116 15.13 14.15 -9.85
C VAL A 116 15.66 13.10 -8.89
N TYR A 117 15.49 11.81 -9.19
CA TYR A 117 15.96 10.72 -8.33
C TYR A 117 17.48 10.69 -8.25
N ARG A 118 18.16 10.82 -9.40
CA ARG A 118 19.62 10.99 -9.44
C ARG A 118 20.08 12.19 -8.63
N ARG A 119 19.44 13.35 -8.82
CA ARG A 119 19.79 14.58 -8.10
C ARG A 119 19.66 14.42 -6.59
N ASN A 120 18.59 13.78 -6.12
CA ASN A 120 18.38 13.51 -4.70
C ASN A 120 19.41 12.53 -4.15
N PHE A 121 19.75 11.47 -4.89
CA PHE A 121 20.82 10.54 -4.54
C PHE A 121 22.17 11.25 -4.37
N PHE A 122 22.62 12.02 -5.37
CA PHE A 122 23.90 12.73 -5.30
C PHE A 122 23.93 13.78 -4.18
N LYS A 123 22.80 14.48 -3.97
CA LYS A 123 22.65 15.41 -2.84
C LYS A 123 22.80 14.68 -1.50
N CYS A 124 22.14 13.54 -1.34
CA CYS A 124 22.21 12.74 -0.13
C CYS A 124 23.64 12.22 0.11
N LYS A 125 24.31 11.70 -0.93
CA LYS A 125 25.71 11.23 -0.86
C LYS A 125 26.65 12.34 -0.39
N LYS A 126 26.47 13.56 -0.91
CA LYS A 126 27.22 14.76 -0.46
C LYS A 126 26.90 15.15 0.98
N ASN A 127 25.63 15.09 1.38
CA ASN A 127 25.20 15.40 2.75
C ASN A 127 25.79 14.42 3.76
N LYS A 128 25.77 13.13 3.41
CA LYS A 128 26.45 12.08 4.14
C LYS A 128 27.93 12.43 4.33
N GLY A 129 28.68 12.65 3.25
CA GLY A 129 30.11 13.01 3.27
C GLY A 129 30.45 14.16 4.23
N ARG A 130 29.70 15.27 4.13
CA ARG A 130 29.88 16.43 5.02
C ARG A 130 29.66 16.12 6.51
N SER A 131 28.82 15.14 6.82
CA SER A 131 28.61 14.67 8.20
C SER A 131 29.85 13.96 8.74
N TRP A 132 30.51 13.12 7.95
CA TRP A 132 31.75 12.42 8.33
C TRP A 132 32.93 13.39 8.53
N ASP A 133 32.98 14.45 7.72
CA ASP A 133 34.00 15.51 7.85
C ASP A 133 33.85 16.28 9.17
N MET A 134 32.62 16.53 9.64
CA MET A 134 32.35 17.21 10.93
C MET A 134 32.70 16.34 12.15
N GLU A 135 32.71 15.02 11.99
CA GLU A 135 33.16 14.06 13.03
C GLU A 135 34.69 13.84 13.03
N GLY A 136 35.45 14.57 12.18
CA GLY A 136 36.91 14.56 12.17
C GLY A 136 37.54 13.36 11.47
N LYS A 137 36.78 12.61 10.65
CA LYS A 137 37.31 11.55 9.78
C LYS A 137 37.05 11.90 8.32
N ALA A 138 37.81 12.90 7.84
CA ALA A 138 37.93 13.18 6.42
C ALA A 138 38.72 12.03 5.78
N GLU A 139 38.07 11.21 4.97
CA GLU A 139 38.76 10.48 3.91
C GLU A 139 38.10 10.79 2.58
N GLU A 140 38.94 11.37 1.72
CA GLU A 140 38.84 11.50 0.28
C GLU A 140 38.10 10.30 -0.31
N ASN A 141 37.05 10.55 -1.09
CA ASN A 141 36.81 9.78 -2.30
C ASN A 141 36.00 10.67 -3.24
N GLU A 142 36.76 11.44 -4.02
CA GLU A 142 36.37 11.78 -5.37
C GLU A 142 35.96 10.47 -6.06
N ASP A 143 34.75 10.42 -6.62
CA ASP A 143 34.57 9.82 -7.93
C ASP A 143 33.24 10.27 -8.52
N PHE A 144 33.40 10.77 -9.75
CA PHE A 144 32.48 11.52 -10.60
C PHE A 144 31.23 10.73 -11.01
#